data_AF-A0A7K1SKR4-F1
#
_entry.id   AF-A0A7K1SKR4-F1
#
_cell.length_a   1.000
_cell.length_b   1.000
_cell.length_c   1.000
_cell.angle_alpha   90.00
_cell.angle_beta   90.00
_cell.angle_gamma   90.00
#
_symmetry.space_group_name_H-M   'P 1'
#
loop_
_entity.id
_entity.type
_entity.pdbx_description
1 polymer ?
#
loop_
_entity_poly.entity_id
_entity_poly.type
_entity_poly.pdbx_seq_one_letter_code
_entity_poly.pdbx_strand_id
1 'polypeptide(L)'
;MGLSLVGLLVENAGEQFDKAIQSARETSDLSEDEFEKKLESKFNEIAEAYEDIIAEAYQKIYTIKYDKFIDVHVENQRQISELNREPFKGFFSYLNTVYLLNKKLQDKVKEAQLTETESIVIALYAHLMRMGDQIGVMLLNGYNDGALILWRSFYEHAATLTLLISLNDNNLTAKFINHSIRSQKKKAESFSKHVEELKFPPLEQRIIDTITTQQQQLKELHGKEFIDNDYGWADDLFPGKQKATLRGIEDLLGWGRYRVFYIWASQYAHSGFLPLTDYVENNTIILPRITQQSTDLKGIIDPIQLTLAIFHEVNNHILYFASVKHEYILNTLVFRKIYDKTLLAFHNSEVKEE
;
A
#
# COMPACT_ATOMS: atom_id res chain seq x y z
N MET A 1 8.93 37.44 4.77
CA MET A 1 7.46 37.52 4.65
C MET A 1 6.97 36.09 4.74
N GLY A 2 6.16 35.74 5.75
CA GLY A 2 5.60 34.38 5.86
C GLY A 2 4.53 34.17 4.80
N LEU A 3 4.25 32.90 4.46
CA LEU A 3 3.10 32.54 3.62
C LEU A 3 1.83 32.86 4.43
N SER A 4 1.10 33.90 4.03
CA SER A 4 -0.18 34.28 4.64
C SER A 4 -1.23 34.34 3.53
N LEU A 5 -2.27 33.52 3.66
CA LEU A 5 -3.38 33.42 2.71
C LEU A 5 -4.67 33.83 3.42
N VAL A 6 -5.44 34.72 2.80
CA VAL A 6 -6.80 35.06 3.23
C VAL A 6 -7.78 34.09 2.56
N GLY A 7 -8.80 33.65 3.29
CA GLY A 7 -9.88 32.84 2.71
C GLY A 7 -9.51 31.40 2.38
N LEU A 8 -8.61 30.76 3.15
CA LEU A 8 -8.10 29.41 2.86
C LEU A 8 -9.20 28.33 2.76
N LEU A 9 -10.27 28.46 3.55
CA LEU A 9 -11.39 27.51 3.56
C LEU A 9 -12.65 28.14 2.96
N VAL A 10 -12.97 29.35 3.39
CA VAL A 10 -14.12 30.12 2.90
C VAL A 10 -13.63 31.53 2.62
N GLU A 11 -13.76 31.96 1.36
CA GLU A 11 -13.39 33.31 0.96
C GLU A 11 -14.17 34.35 1.77
N ASN A 12 -13.46 35.33 2.32
CA ASN A 12 -14.02 36.47 3.02
C ASN A 12 -14.89 36.12 4.24
N ALA A 13 -14.75 34.93 4.86
CA ALA A 13 -15.55 34.55 6.03
C ALA A 13 -15.46 35.58 7.16
N GLY A 14 -14.24 36.02 7.52
CA GLY A 14 -14.06 37.08 8.52
C GLY A 14 -14.80 38.38 8.16
N GLU A 15 -14.69 38.82 6.89
CA GLU A 15 -15.42 40.02 6.44
C GLU A 15 -16.94 39.83 6.47
N GLN A 16 -17.44 38.62 6.22
CA GLN A 16 -18.87 38.32 6.31
C GLN A 16 -19.35 38.31 7.75
N PHE A 17 -18.54 37.79 8.68
CA PHE A 17 -18.82 37.87 10.11
C PHE A 17 -18.90 39.32 10.58
N ASP A 18 -17.89 40.13 10.24
CA ASP A 18 -17.85 41.55 10.61
C ASP A 18 -19.06 42.32 10.05
N LYS A 19 -19.43 42.06 8.79
CA LYS A 19 -20.63 42.66 8.17
C LYS A 19 -21.92 42.22 8.87
N ALA A 20 -22.02 40.96 9.29
CA ALA A 20 -23.19 40.46 10.01
C ALA A 20 -23.33 41.16 11.38
N ILE A 21 -22.22 41.32 12.11
CA ILE A 21 -22.19 42.06 13.38
C ILE A 21 -22.54 43.54 13.17
N GLN A 22 -21.98 44.18 12.14
CA GLN A 22 -22.27 45.57 11.81
C GLN A 22 -23.75 45.77 11.45
N SER A 23 -24.30 44.90 10.60
CA SER A 23 -25.72 44.96 10.23
C SER A 23 -26.62 44.75 11.45
N ALA A 24 -26.27 43.82 12.35
CA ALA A 24 -27.02 43.60 13.59
C ALA A 24 -27.01 44.84 14.48
N ARG A 25 -25.87 45.55 14.60
CA ARG A 25 -25.75 46.82 15.32
C ARG A 25 -26.64 47.90 14.72
N GLU A 26 -26.57 48.11 13.40
CA GLU A 26 -27.32 49.15 12.68
C GLU A 26 -28.84 48.95 12.76
N THR A 27 -29.29 47.70 12.86
CA THR A 27 -30.71 47.35 13.01
C THR A 27 -31.20 47.28 14.46
N SER A 28 -30.31 47.48 15.44
CA SER A 28 -30.66 47.47 16.85
C SER A 28 -31.10 48.86 17.34
N ASP A 29 -32.08 48.90 18.25
CA ASP A 29 -32.47 50.14 18.95
C ASP A 29 -31.50 50.52 20.09
N LEU A 30 -30.33 49.88 20.15
CA LEU A 30 -29.37 50.04 21.24
C LEU A 30 -28.36 51.13 20.92
N SER A 31 -27.92 51.85 21.96
CA SER A 31 -26.72 52.67 21.84
C SER A 31 -25.47 51.80 21.62
N GLU A 32 -24.40 52.38 21.08
CA GLU A 32 -23.15 51.69 20.78
C GLU A 32 -22.58 50.96 22.02
N ASP A 33 -22.49 51.66 23.15
CA ASP A 33 -22.03 51.09 24.43
C ASP A 33 -22.91 49.94 24.95
N GLU A 34 -24.22 49.99 24.69
CA GLU A 34 -25.16 48.95 25.10
C GLU A 34 -25.09 47.71 24.19
N PHE A 35 -24.87 47.93 22.89
CA PHE A 35 -24.67 46.85 21.93
C PHE A 35 -23.36 46.11 22.20
N GLU A 36 -22.26 46.84 22.41
CA GLU A 36 -20.94 46.25 22.68
C GLU A 36 -20.95 45.40 23.95
N LYS A 37 -21.53 45.90 25.05
CA LYS A 37 -21.65 45.12 26.30
C LYS A 37 -22.46 43.83 26.12
N LYS A 38 -23.52 43.87 25.31
CA LYS A 38 -24.33 42.67 25.02
C LYS A 38 -23.58 41.71 24.11
N LEU A 39 -22.90 42.21 23.09
CA LEU A 39 -22.07 41.41 22.19
C LEU A 39 -20.98 40.71 22.99
N GLU A 40 -20.23 41.42 23.83
CA GLU A 40 -19.17 40.84 24.67
C GLU A 40 -19.70 39.69 25.55
N SER A 41 -20.88 39.89 26.16
CA SER A 41 -21.50 38.85 27.01
C SER A 41 -21.94 37.59 26.26
N LYS A 42 -22.12 37.68 24.93
CA LYS A 42 -22.62 36.60 24.06
C LYS A 42 -21.66 36.20 22.95
N PHE A 43 -20.47 36.79 22.91
CA PHE A 43 -19.58 36.69 21.76
C PHE A 43 -19.24 35.24 21.45
N ASN A 44 -18.94 34.44 22.48
CA ASN A 44 -18.63 33.02 22.32
C ASN A 44 -19.81 32.22 21.74
N GLU A 45 -21.05 32.47 22.21
CA GLU A 45 -22.25 31.80 21.69
C GLU A 45 -22.50 32.16 20.21
N ILE A 46 -22.30 33.43 19.86
CA ILE A 46 -22.46 33.92 18.48
C ILE A 46 -21.35 33.37 17.57
N ALA A 47 -20.12 33.31 18.08
CA ALA A 47 -18.98 32.75 17.36
C ALA A 47 -19.19 31.26 17.09
N GLU A 48 -19.58 30.48 18.10
CA GLU A 48 -19.92 29.05 17.96
C GLU A 48 -21.04 28.84 16.93
N ALA A 49 -22.13 29.61 17.01
CA ALA A 49 -23.22 29.51 16.05
C ALA A 49 -22.78 29.87 14.62
N TYR A 50 -21.92 30.88 14.47
CA TYR A 50 -21.36 31.26 13.18
C TYR A 50 -20.44 30.17 12.61
N GLU A 51 -19.60 29.57 13.44
CA GLU A 51 -18.75 28.44 13.07
C GLU A 51 -19.58 27.25 12.58
N ASP A 52 -20.66 26.89 13.28
CA ASP A 52 -21.58 25.82 12.88
C ASP A 52 -22.26 26.12 11.53
N ILE A 53 -22.75 27.35 11.34
CA ILE A 53 -23.38 27.78 10.08
C ILE A 53 -22.39 27.69 8.92
N ILE A 54 -21.16 28.18 9.12
CA ILE A 54 -20.10 28.13 8.11
C ILE A 54 -19.72 26.68 7.82
N ALA A 55 -19.59 25.83 8.83
CA ALA A 55 -19.26 24.42 8.67
C ALA A 55 -20.36 23.67 7.90
N GLU A 56 -21.62 23.89 8.23
CA GLU A 56 -22.76 23.32 7.50
C GLU A 56 -22.82 23.82 6.05
N ALA A 57 -22.62 25.12 5.83
CA ALA A 57 -22.61 25.71 4.50
C ALA A 57 -21.46 25.14 3.66
N TYR A 58 -20.27 25.02 4.25
CA TYR A 58 -19.10 24.41 3.63
C TYR A 58 -19.39 22.96 3.22
N GLN A 59 -19.97 22.14 4.11
CA GLN A 59 -20.35 20.76 3.79
C GLN A 59 -21.37 20.69 2.65
N LYS A 60 -22.37 21.58 2.62
CA LYS A 60 -23.38 21.63 1.54
C LYS A 60 -22.77 22.01 0.19
N ILE A 61 -21.85 22.98 0.15
CA ILE A 61 -21.17 23.45 -1.07
C ILE A 61 -20.18 22.40 -1.58
N TYR A 62 -19.43 21.78 -0.67
CA TYR A 62 -18.41 20.77 -0.96
C TYR A 62 -18.95 19.33 -0.94
N THR A 63 -20.28 19.13 -1.04
CA THR A 63 -20.84 17.84 -1.44
C THR A 63 -20.24 17.54 -2.81
N ILE A 64 -19.10 16.83 -2.82
CA ILE A 64 -18.32 16.50 -4.01
C ILE A 64 -19.35 16.04 -5.03
N LYS A 65 -19.31 16.63 -6.23
CA LYS A 65 -20.08 16.10 -7.36
C LYS A 65 -19.50 14.72 -7.63
N TYR A 66 -19.97 13.72 -6.89
CA TYR A 66 -19.41 12.39 -6.80
C TYR A 66 -19.33 11.78 -8.19
N ASP A 67 -20.38 11.99 -8.98
CA ASP A 67 -20.45 11.61 -10.39
C ASP A 67 -19.32 12.27 -11.20
N LYS A 68 -19.09 13.58 -11.04
CA LYS A 68 -17.99 14.28 -11.73
C LYS A 68 -16.61 13.75 -11.30
N PHE A 69 -16.43 13.41 -10.03
CA PHE A 69 -15.19 12.81 -9.54
C PHE A 69 -14.95 11.44 -10.19
N ILE A 70 -15.99 10.61 -10.29
CA ILE A 70 -15.95 9.31 -10.98
C ILE A 70 -15.65 9.51 -12.46
N ASP A 71 -16.36 10.41 -13.15
CA ASP A 71 -16.21 10.65 -14.59
C ASP A 71 -14.76 11.02 -14.92
N VAL A 72 -14.14 11.89 -14.13
CA VAL A 72 -12.73 12.26 -14.29
C VAL A 72 -11.80 11.06 -14.10
N HIS A 73 -12.04 10.22 -13.09
CA HIS A 73 -11.23 9.01 -12.88
C HIS A 73 -11.37 8.00 -14.02
N VAL A 74 -12.59 7.78 -14.50
CA VAL A 74 -12.86 6.85 -15.60
C VAL A 74 -12.21 7.34 -16.90
N GLU A 75 -12.31 8.64 -17.18
CA GLU A 75 -11.70 9.24 -18.36
C GLU A 75 -10.16 9.14 -18.29
N ASN A 76 -9.56 9.46 -17.14
CA ASN A 76 -8.11 9.35 -16.96
C ASN A 76 -7.64 7.90 -17.11
N GLN A 77 -8.35 6.94 -16.50
CA GLN A 77 -8.03 5.51 -16.66
C GLN A 77 -8.09 5.07 -18.12
N ARG A 78 -9.11 5.54 -18.86
CA ARG A 78 -9.24 5.27 -20.29
C ARG A 78 -8.04 5.81 -21.05
N GLN A 79 -7.69 7.08 -20.86
CA GLN A 79 -6.55 7.71 -21.52
C GLN A 79 -5.23 6.98 -21.22
N ILE A 80 -4.96 6.68 -19.94
CA ILE A 80 -3.77 5.93 -19.52
C ILE A 80 -3.72 4.56 -20.21
N SER A 81 -4.84 3.84 -20.22
CA SER A 81 -4.93 2.51 -20.83
C SER A 81 -4.79 2.53 -22.35
N GLU A 82 -5.26 3.59 -23.02
CA GLU A 82 -5.18 3.74 -24.47
C GLU A 82 -3.76 4.11 -24.90
N LEU A 83 -3.12 5.06 -24.20
CA LEU A 83 -1.73 5.47 -24.44
C LEU A 83 -0.76 4.31 -24.18
N ASN A 84 -1.00 3.50 -23.14
CA ASN A 84 -0.12 2.43 -22.69
C ASN A 84 -0.69 1.03 -22.95
N ARG A 85 -1.46 0.88 -24.04
CA ARG A 85 -2.29 -0.31 -24.29
C ARG A 85 -1.53 -1.62 -24.31
N GLU A 86 -0.42 -1.69 -25.07
CA GLU A 86 0.33 -2.94 -25.22
C GLU A 86 1.02 -3.36 -23.91
N PRO A 87 1.64 -2.44 -23.14
CA PRO A 87 2.14 -2.76 -21.80
C PRO A 87 1.07 -3.32 -20.87
N PHE A 88 -0.08 -2.64 -20.73
CA PHE A 88 -1.16 -3.12 -19.87
C PHE A 88 -1.74 -4.44 -20.34
N LYS A 89 -1.91 -4.63 -21.65
CA LYS A 89 -2.37 -5.91 -22.21
C LYS A 89 -1.41 -7.04 -21.85
N GLY A 90 -0.11 -6.83 -21.98
CA GLY A 90 0.92 -7.81 -21.59
C GLY A 90 0.87 -8.12 -20.09
N PHE A 91 0.81 -7.08 -19.26
CA PHE A 91 0.72 -7.19 -17.81
C PHE A 91 -0.50 -7.98 -17.34
N PHE A 92 -1.71 -7.57 -17.74
CA PHE A 92 -2.95 -8.23 -17.32
C PHE A 92 -3.10 -9.63 -17.93
N SER A 93 -2.59 -9.89 -19.13
CA SER A 93 -2.57 -11.25 -19.70
C SER A 93 -1.72 -12.20 -18.84
N TYR A 94 -0.58 -11.71 -18.35
CA TYR A 94 0.27 -12.49 -17.47
C TYR A 94 -0.36 -12.69 -16.09
N LEU A 95 -0.90 -11.63 -15.47
CA LEU A 95 -1.64 -11.76 -14.20
C LEU A 95 -2.81 -12.75 -14.31
N ASN A 96 -3.54 -12.74 -15.43
CA ASN A 96 -4.61 -13.71 -15.67
C ASN A 96 -4.05 -15.15 -15.76
N THR A 97 -2.86 -15.34 -16.31
CA THR A 97 -2.20 -16.66 -16.35
C THR A 97 -1.85 -17.13 -14.93
N VAL A 98 -1.28 -16.26 -14.10
CA VAL A 98 -1.01 -16.50 -12.67
C VAL A 98 -2.31 -16.84 -11.92
N TYR A 99 -3.40 -16.13 -12.23
CA TYR A 99 -4.72 -16.38 -11.67
C TYR A 99 -5.28 -17.77 -12.02
N LEU A 100 -5.21 -18.15 -13.29
CA LEU A 100 -5.66 -19.48 -13.72
C LEU A 100 -4.85 -20.60 -13.06
N LEU A 101 -3.53 -20.40 -12.87
CA LEU A 101 -2.68 -21.34 -12.15
C LEU A 101 -3.12 -21.47 -10.68
N ASN A 102 -3.32 -20.35 -9.99
CA ASN A 102 -3.75 -20.36 -8.59
C ASN A 102 -5.14 -20.97 -8.41
N LYS A 103 -6.08 -20.72 -9.32
CA LYS A 103 -7.41 -21.35 -9.30
C LYS A 103 -7.30 -22.87 -9.32
N LYS A 104 -6.42 -23.43 -10.17
CA LYS A 104 -6.15 -24.88 -10.17
C LYS A 104 -5.57 -25.39 -8.86
N LEU A 105 -4.68 -24.62 -8.21
CA LEU A 105 -4.15 -24.97 -6.89
C LEU A 105 -5.25 -24.95 -5.82
N GLN A 106 -6.13 -23.94 -5.84
CA GLN A 106 -7.26 -23.84 -4.91
C GLN A 106 -8.26 -25.00 -5.09
N ASP A 107 -8.53 -25.43 -6.32
CA ASP A 107 -9.41 -26.57 -6.55
C ASP A 107 -8.79 -27.85 -5.96
N LYS A 108 -7.47 -28.02 -6.07
CA LYS A 108 -6.74 -29.11 -5.40
C LYS A 108 -6.82 -29.05 -3.86
N VAL A 109 -6.83 -27.85 -3.26
CA VAL A 109 -7.04 -27.67 -1.80
C VAL A 109 -8.39 -28.23 -1.35
N LYS A 110 -9.44 -28.11 -2.18
CA LYS A 110 -10.78 -28.60 -1.84
C LYS A 110 -10.87 -30.13 -1.88
N GLU A 111 -10.05 -30.76 -2.71
CA GLU A 111 -10.12 -32.19 -3.02
C GLU A 111 -9.11 -33.03 -2.22
N ALA A 112 -8.08 -32.41 -1.62
CA ALA A 112 -6.98 -33.09 -0.96
C ALA A 112 -6.75 -32.62 0.48
N GLN A 113 -6.23 -33.51 1.31
CA GLN A 113 -5.69 -33.15 2.61
C GLN A 113 -4.29 -32.55 2.42
N LEU A 114 -4.19 -31.23 2.59
CA LEU A 114 -2.92 -30.51 2.49
C LEU A 114 -2.17 -30.46 3.81
N THR A 115 -0.85 -30.41 3.73
CA THR A 115 0.02 -30.01 4.83
C THR A 115 -0.15 -28.52 5.14
N GLU A 116 0.32 -28.11 6.32
CA GLU A 116 0.34 -26.70 6.73
C GLU A 116 1.17 -25.84 5.76
N THR A 117 2.34 -26.34 5.34
CA THR A 117 3.21 -25.64 4.37
C THR A 117 2.50 -25.44 3.03
N GLU A 118 1.87 -26.47 2.47
CA GLU A 118 1.15 -26.35 1.20
C GLU A 118 0.01 -25.32 1.30
N SER A 119 -0.71 -25.30 2.43
CA SER A 119 -1.79 -24.36 2.67
C SER A 119 -1.30 -22.91 2.72
N ILE A 120 -0.21 -22.65 3.46
CA ILE A 120 0.39 -21.31 3.57
C ILE A 120 1.00 -20.85 2.25
N VAL A 121 1.69 -21.72 1.51
CA VAL A 121 2.25 -21.43 0.19
C VAL A 121 1.14 -20.99 -0.78
N ILE A 122 0.03 -21.73 -0.83
CA ILE A 122 -1.10 -21.39 -1.71
C ILE A 122 -1.76 -20.07 -1.28
N ALA A 123 -1.92 -19.83 0.02
CA ALA A 123 -2.47 -18.59 0.55
C ALA A 123 -1.59 -17.37 0.24
N LEU A 124 -0.28 -17.47 0.45
CA LEU A 124 0.68 -16.43 0.11
C LEU A 124 0.73 -16.18 -1.39
N TYR A 125 0.66 -17.22 -2.21
CA TYR A 125 0.61 -17.07 -3.66
C TYR A 125 -0.67 -16.36 -4.13
N ALA A 126 -1.82 -16.67 -3.53
CA ALA A 126 -3.07 -15.93 -3.77
C ALA A 126 -2.97 -14.47 -3.29
N HIS A 127 -2.26 -14.21 -2.20
CA HIS A 127 -2.02 -12.85 -1.71
C HIS A 127 -1.17 -12.04 -2.70
N LEU A 128 -0.10 -12.63 -3.24
CA LEU A 128 0.73 -11.98 -4.28
C LEU A 128 -0.09 -11.60 -5.51
N MET A 129 -1.02 -12.45 -5.95
CA MET A 129 -1.92 -12.13 -7.05
C MET A 129 -2.78 -10.92 -6.77
N ARG A 130 -3.36 -10.85 -5.57
CA ARG A 130 -4.13 -9.67 -5.14
C ARG A 130 -3.26 -8.41 -5.16
N MET A 131 -2.02 -8.49 -4.71
CA MET A 131 -1.09 -7.36 -4.76
C MET A 131 -0.71 -6.97 -6.20
N GLY A 132 -0.51 -7.95 -7.08
CA GLY A 132 -0.27 -7.70 -8.51
C GLY A 132 -1.44 -6.96 -9.18
N ASP A 133 -2.67 -7.36 -8.85
CA ASP A 133 -3.89 -6.66 -9.30
C ASP A 133 -3.96 -5.23 -8.75
N GLN A 134 -3.67 -5.04 -7.46
CA GLN A 134 -3.61 -3.71 -6.83
C GLN A 134 -2.56 -2.80 -7.49
N ILE A 135 -1.38 -3.34 -7.84
CA ILE A 135 -0.36 -2.62 -8.61
C ILE A 135 -0.94 -2.20 -9.97
N GLY A 136 -1.61 -3.10 -10.69
CA GLY A 136 -2.29 -2.79 -11.94
C GLY A 136 -3.33 -1.66 -11.81
N VAL A 137 -4.14 -1.69 -10.76
CA VAL A 137 -5.14 -0.66 -10.47
C VAL A 137 -4.48 0.69 -10.19
N MET A 138 -3.40 0.73 -9.39
CA MET A 138 -2.68 1.99 -9.12
C MET A 138 -2.13 2.60 -10.42
N LEU A 139 -1.53 1.77 -11.27
CA LEU A 139 -0.99 2.19 -12.57
C LEU A 139 -2.08 2.69 -13.52
N LEU A 140 -3.23 2.00 -13.61
CA LEU A 140 -4.37 2.46 -14.41
C LEU A 140 -4.90 3.82 -13.95
N ASN A 141 -4.72 4.17 -12.67
CA ASN A 141 -5.10 5.46 -12.12
C ASN A 141 -3.96 6.49 -12.10
N GLY A 142 -2.80 6.17 -12.67
CA GLY A 142 -1.65 7.08 -12.78
C GLY A 142 -0.89 7.31 -11.47
N TYR A 143 -1.05 6.43 -10.48
CA TYR A 143 -0.35 6.45 -9.20
C TYR A 143 0.91 5.56 -9.24
N ASN A 144 1.91 5.99 -10.01
CA ASN A 144 3.13 5.22 -10.28
C ASN A 144 3.98 4.98 -9.01
N ASP A 145 4.10 6.00 -8.16
CA ASP A 145 4.75 5.92 -6.86
C ASP A 145 4.00 4.98 -5.90
N GLY A 146 2.67 5.07 -5.87
CA GLY A 146 1.80 4.15 -5.14
C GLY A 146 1.98 2.70 -5.59
N ALA A 147 2.12 2.48 -6.90
CA ALA A 147 2.42 1.16 -7.47
C ALA A 147 3.80 0.63 -7.01
N LEU A 148 4.83 1.48 -6.94
CA LEU A 148 6.16 1.08 -6.41
C LEU A 148 6.12 0.78 -4.91
N ILE A 149 5.37 1.55 -4.11
CA ILE A 149 5.19 1.28 -2.68
C ILE A 149 4.53 -0.10 -2.47
N LEU A 150 3.51 -0.41 -3.27
CA LEU A 150 2.88 -1.73 -3.26
C LEU A 150 3.85 -2.81 -3.74
N TRP A 151 4.62 -2.54 -4.80
CA TRP A 151 5.62 -3.47 -5.34
C TRP A 151 6.69 -3.83 -4.32
N ARG A 152 7.16 -2.87 -3.50
CA ARG A 152 8.08 -3.15 -2.38
C ARG A 152 7.53 -4.22 -1.46
N SER A 153 6.26 -4.07 -1.05
CA SER A 153 5.61 -5.03 -0.17
C SER A 153 5.41 -6.36 -0.90
N PHE A 154 5.02 -6.33 -2.17
CA PHE A 154 4.86 -7.52 -3.02
C PHE A 154 6.17 -8.32 -3.11
N TYR A 155 7.31 -7.64 -3.28
CA TYR A 155 8.64 -8.24 -3.32
C TYR A 155 8.99 -8.98 -2.02
N GLU A 156 8.72 -8.39 -0.85
CA GLU A 156 8.95 -9.03 0.46
C GLU A 156 8.11 -10.30 0.63
N HIS A 157 6.83 -10.24 0.26
CA HIS A 157 5.94 -11.40 0.30
C HIS A 157 6.39 -12.47 -0.70
N ALA A 158 6.89 -12.06 -1.88
CA ALA A 158 7.37 -12.97 -2.90
C ALA A 158 8.64 -13.69 -2.46
N ALA A 159 9.58 -12.99 -1.84
CA ALA A 159 10.78 -13.59 -1.25
C ALA A 159 10.40 -14.59 -0.14
N THR A 160 9.48 -14.21 0.75
CA THR A 160 8.99 -15.08 1.83
C THR A 160 8.33 -16.34 1.29
N LEU A 161 7.39 -16.20 0.33
CA LEU A 161 6.76 -17.33 -0.34
C LEU A 161 7.80 -18.24 -0.98
N THR A 162 8.73 -17.66 -1.75
CA THR A 162 9.75 -18.42 -2.49
C THR A 162 10.66 -19.18 -1.54
N LEU A 163 11.01 -18.61 -0.39
CA LEU A 163 11.78 -19.30 0.63
C LEU A 163 11.03 -20.51 1.21
N LEU A 164 9.77 -20.31 1.63
CA LEU A 164 8.95 -21.37 2.23
C LEU A 164 8.69 -22.52 1.25
N ILE A 165 8.35 -22.22 0.00
CA ILE A 165 8.10 -23.26 -1.02
C ILE A 165 9.37 -23.99 -1.43
N SER A 166 10.53 -23.31 -1.45
CA SER A 166 11.80 -23.93 -1.86
C SER A 166 12.32 -24.91 -0.82
N LEU A 167 12.17 -24.56 0.47
CA LEU A 167 12.59 -25.43 1.57
C LEU A 167 11.55 -26.51 1.88
N ASN A 168 10.26 -26.20 1.66
CA ASN A 168 9.13 -27.09 1.90
C ASN A 168 9.19 -27.78 3.28
N ASP A 169 9.55 -27.00 4.30
CA ASP A 169 9.75 -27.47 5.69
C ASP A 169 8.61 -26.99 6.59
N ASN A 170 7.84 -27.93 7.12
CA ASN A 170 6.72 -27.66 8.04
C ASN A 170 7.17 -26.94 9.31
N ASN A 171 8.37 -27.21 9.83
CA ASN A 171 8.85 -26.53 11.03
C ASN A 171 9.15 -25.05 10.76
N LEU A 172 9.75 -24.75 9.60
CA LEU A 172 9.99 -23.36 9.18
C LEU A 172 8.66 -22.62 8.94
N THR A 173 7.70 -23.25 8.27
CA THR A 173 6.36 -22.68 8.05
C THR A 173 5.66 -22.40 9.39
N ALA A 174 5.68 -23.34 10.33
CA ALA A 174 5.09 -23.14 11.66
C ALA A 174 5.74 -21.96 12.40
N LYS A 175 7.08 -21.82 12.32
CA LYS A 175 7.78 -20.65 12.87
C LYS A 175 7.33 -19.34 12.22
N PHE A 176 7.20 -19.30 10.90
CA PHE A 176 6.71 -18.13 10.18
C PHE A 176 5.31 -17.70 10.66
N ILE A 177 4.38 -18.65 10.80
CA ILE A 177 3.02 -18.38 11.31
C ILE A 177 3.07 -17.85 12.75
N ASN A 178 3.77 -18.56 13.64
CA ASN A 178 3.84 -18.24 15.07
C ASN A 178 4.52 -16.89 15.32
N HIS A 179 5.47 -16.50 14.47
CA HIS A 179 6.16 -15.22 14.56
C HIS A 179 5.24 -14.01 14.39
N SER A 180 4.05 -14.18 13.79
CA SER A 180 3.04 -13.11 13.69
C SER A 180 2.64 -12.52 15.06
N ILE A 181 2.82 -13.28 16.15
CA ILE A 181 2.57 -12.82 17.52
C ILE A 181 3.35 -11.55 17.88
N ARG A 182 4.55 -11.38 17.30
CA ARG A 182 5.39 -10.21 17.51
C ARG A 182 4.66 -8.94 17.12
N SER A 183 4.11 -8.94 15.92
CA SER A 183 3.36 -7.81 15.37
C SER A 183 2.05 -7.59 16.12
N GLN A 184 1.37 -8.67 16.55
CA GLN A 184 0.16 -8.57 17.35
C GLN A 184 0.43 -7.90 18.70
N LYS A 185 1.49 -8.30 19.42
CA LYS A 185 1.89 -7.69 20.70
C LYS A 185 2.22 -6.21 20.55
N LYS A 186 3.05 -5.85 19.56
CA LYS A 186 3.42 -4.45 19.30
C LYS A 186 2.19 -3.58 19.01
N LYS A 187 1.23 -4.09 18.22
CA LYS A 187 -0.03 -3.39 17.93
C LYS A 187 -0.90 -3.25 19.18
N ALA A 188 -1.06 -4.31 19.96
CA ALA A 188 -1.84 -4.28 21.19
C ALA A 188 -1.28 -3.27 22.19
N GLU A 189 0.04 -3.27 22.43
CA GLU A 189 0.69 -2.32 23.34
C GLU A 189 0.56 -0.87 22.87
N SER A 190 0.79 -0.62 21.57
CA SER A 190 0.63 0.71 21.00
C SER A 190 -0.81 1.19 21.10
N PHE A 191 -1.79 0.34 20.80
CA PHE A 191 -3.19 0.70 20.89
C PHE A 191 -3.61 0.98 22.35
N SER A 192 -3.29 0.08 23.27
CA SER A 192 -3.59 0.24 24.70
C SER A 192 -2.99 1.52 25.30
N LYS A 193 -1.82 1.97 24.81
CA LYS A 193 -1.20 3.21 25.26
C LYS A 193 -1.97 4.47 24.86
N HIS A 194 -2.66 4.44 23.72
CA HIS A 194 -3.26 5.63 23.09
C HIS A 194 -4.80 5.60 23.02
N VAL A 195 -5.43 4.51 23.48
CA VAL A 195 -6.86 4.27 23.28
C VAL A 195 -7.76 5.36 23.90
N GLU A 196 -7.36 5.91 25.06
CA GLU A 196 -8.08 7.00 25.73
C GLU A 196 -8.06 8.29 24.91
N GLU A 197 -6.89 8.67 24.39
CA GLU A 197 -6.71 9.86 23.53
C GLU A 197 -7.46 9.72 22.21
N LEU A 198 -7.45 8.52 21.62
CA LEU A 198 -8.12 8.21 20.37
C LEU A 198 -9.65 8.04 20.53
N LYS A 199 -10.17 7.97 21.77
CA LYS A 199 -11.59 7.78 22.09
C LYS A 199 -12.19 6.48 21.51
N PHE A 200 -11.39 5.43 21.41
CA PHE A 200 -11.86 4.08 21.04
C PHE A 200 -12.14 3.23 22.28
N PRO A 201 -12.94 2.14 22.17
CA PRO A 201 -13.05 1.16 23.24
C PRO A 201 -11.70 0.44 23.51
N PRO A 202 -11.33 0.17 24.77
CA PRO A 202 -10.13 -0.61 25.09
C PRO A 202 -10.24 -2.05 24.57
N LEU A 203 -9.08 -2.66 24.30
CA LEU A 203 -9.03 -4.09 24.00
C LEU A 203 -9.46 -4.92 25.21
N GLU A 204 -10.14 -6.03 24.98
CA GLU A 204 -10.48 -6.97 26.04
C GLU A 204 -9.22 -7.53 26.71
N GLN A 205 -9.20 -7.55 28.04
CA GLN A 205 -8.05 -8.03 28.82
C GLN A 205 -7.65 -9.47 28.42
N ARG A 206 -8.63 -10.33 28.11
CA ARG A 206 -8.39 -11.70 27.66
C ARG A 206 -7.54 -11.77 26.39
N ILE A 207 -7.70 -10.82 25.46
CA ILE A 207 -6.90 -10.76 24.22
C ILE A 207 -5.46 -10.40 24.56
N ILE A 208 -5.26 -9.41 25.42
CA ILE A 208 -3.94 -8.95 25.87
C ILE A 208 -3.20 -10.08 26.59
N ASP A 209 -3.89 -10.79 27.49
CA ASP A 209 -3.34 -11.92 28.23
C ASP A 209 -2.95 -13.05 27.28
N THR A 210 -3.83 -13.41 26.34
CA THR A 210 -3.58 -14.45 25.33
C THR A 210 -2.33 -14.15 24.52
N ILE A 211 -2.21 -12.93 23.98
CA ILE A 211 -1.06 -12.51 23.18
C ILE A 211 0.23 -12.55 24.02
N THR A 212 0.15 -12.09 25.27
CA THR A 212 1.30 -12.05 26.18
C THR A 212 1.78 -13.45 26.55
N THR A 213 0.85 -14.35 26.88
CA THR A 213 1.16 -15.76 27.17
C THR A 213 1.77 -16.46 25.95
N GLN A 214 1.18 -16.30 24.77
CA GLN A 214 1.70 -16.91 23.53
C GLN A 214 3.11 -16.42 23.20
N GLN A 215 3.36 -15.10 23.34
CA GLN A 215 4.70 -14.57 23.11
C GLN A 215 5.72 -15.13 24.11
N GLN A 216 5.35 -15.26 25.39
CA GLN A 216 6.23 -15.82 26.41
C GLN A 216 6.57 -17.29 26.13
N GLN A 217 5.56 -18.10 25.75
CA GLN A 217 5.76 -19.49 25.33
C GLN A 217 6.72 -19.61 24.14
N LEU A 218 6.58 -18.73 23.14
CA LEU A 218 7.46 -18.74 21.97
C LEU A 218 8.89 -18.31 22.31
N LYS A 219 9.08 -17.37 23.24
CA LYS A 219 10.41 -17.00 23.77
C LYS A 219 11.07 -18.13 24.54
N GLU A 220 10.28 -18.93 25.28
CA GLU A 220 10.79 -20.12 25.99
C GLU A 220 11.17 -21.24 25.01
N LEU A 221 10.38 -21.43 23.94
CA LEU A 221 10.60 -22.49 22.95
C LEU A 221 11.74 -22.18 21.97
N HIS A 222 11.82 -20.95 21.47
CA HIS A 222 12.75 -20.57 20.39
C HIS A 222 13.86 -19.60 20.84
N GLY A 223 13.82 -19.13 22.08
CA GLY A 223 14.69 -18.07 22.58
C GLY A 223 14.16 -16.67 22.31
N LYS A 224 14.72 -15.67 23.00
CA LYS A 224 14.28 -14.27 22.89
C LYS A 224 14.47 -13.69 21.49
N GLU A 225 15.57 -14.05 20.84
CA GLU A 225 15.96 -13.57 19.50
C GLU A 225 14.86 -13.82 18.44
N PHE A 226 14.07 -14.89 18.62
CA PHE A 226 12.95 -15.23 17.74
C PHE A 226 11.96 -14.08 17.55
N ILE A 227 11.75 -13.23 18.57
CA ILE A 227 10.79 -12.10 18.53
C ILE A 227 11.51 -10.74 18.37
N ASP A 228 12.84 -10.72 18.38
CA ASP A 228 13.60 -9.47 18.45
C ASP A 228 13.69 -8.74 17.11
N ASN A 229 13.48 -9.43 15.97
CA ASN A 229 13.57 -8.85 14.64
C ASN A 229 12.39 -9.27 13.72
N ASP A 230 12.23 -8.64 12.56
CA ASP A 230 11.06 -8.88 11.68
C ASP A 230 11.10 -10.25 10.98
N TYR A 231 12.27 -10.88 10.90
CA TYR A 231 12.52 -12.14 10.22
C TYR A 231 13.02 -13.25 11.16
N GLY A 232 12.88 -13.08 12.49
CA GLY A 232 13.44 -14.01 13.49
C GLY A 232 13.01 -15.46 13.35
N TRP A 233 11.89 -15.71 12.67
CA TRP A 233 11.43 -17.04 12.29
C TRP A 233 12.38 -17.80 11.35
N ALA A 234 13.26 -17.10 10.64
CA ALA A 234 14.20 -17.63 9.68
C ALA A 234 15.65 -17.63 10.17
N ASP A 235 15.92 -17.24 11.43
CA ASP A 235 17.29 -17.11 11.97
C ASP A 235 18.11 -18.41 11.84
N ASP A 236 17.46 -19.58 11.98
CA ASP A 236 18.11 -20.89 11.87
C ASP A 236 18.66 -21.22 10.48
N LEU A 237 18.26 -20.46 9.45
CA LEU A 237 18.79 -20.61 8.09
C LEU A 237 20.17 -19.97 7.91
N PHE A 238 20.62 -19.17 8.89
CA PHE A 238 21.86 -18.40 8.79
C PHE A 238 22.93 -18.90 9.77
N PRO A 239 24.19 -19.05 9.32
CA PRO A 239 25.25 -19.57 10.15
C PRO A 239 25.66 -18.58 11.26
N GLY A 240 26.22 -19.11 12.35
CA GLY A 240 26.96 -18.29 13.34
C GLY A 240 26.11 -17.32 14.17
N LYS A 241 24.82 -17.62 14.40
CA LYS A 241 23.86 -16.73 15.10
C LYS A 241 23.62 -15.40 14.37
N GLN A 242 23.83 -15.35 13.06
CA GLN A 242 23.45 -14.18 12.27
C GLN A 242 21.92 -14.04 12.25
N LYS A 243 21.42 -12.83 12.51
CA LYS A 243 19.98 -12.53 12.43
C LYS A 243 19.52 -12.55 10.98
N ALA A 244 18.38 -13.17 10.74
CA ALA A 244 17.71 -13.12 9.45
C ALA A 244 17.35 -11.68 9.11
N THR A 245 17.52 -11.34 7.83
CA THR A 245 17.12 -10.06 7.26
C THR A 245 16.54 -10.34 5.89
N LEU A 246 15.75 -9.42 5.35
CA LEU A 246 15.32 -9.51 3.95
C LEU A 246 16.51 -9.72 3.03
N ARG A 247 17.61 -8.98 3.24
CA ARG A 247 18.84 -9.14 2.44
C ARG A 247 19.40 -10.56 2.51
N GLY A 248 19.47 -11.14 3.70
CA GLY A 248 19.91 -12.52 3.87
C GLY A 248 19.01 -13.51 3.10
N ILE A 249 17.70 -13.29 3.12
CA ILE A 249 16.74 -14.10 2.35
C ILE A 249 16.95 -13.90 0.84
N GLU A 250 17.15 -12.66 0.38
CA GLU A 250 17.47 -12.37 -1.03
C GLU A 250 18.74 -13.12 -1.47
N ASP A 251 19.78 -13.15 -0.62
CA ASP A 251 21.03 -13.84 -0.93
C ASP A 251 20.84 -15.36 -1.00
N LEU A 252 20.04 -15.97 -0.11
CA LEU A 252 19.66 -17.39 -0.16
C LEU A 252 18.89 -17.74 -1.45
N LEU A 253 18.05 -16.82 -1.92
CA LEU A 253 17.25 -17.00 -3.14
C LEU A 253 18.00 -16.65 -4.43
N GLY A 254 19.19 -16.04 -4.34
CA GLY A 254 19.89 -15.50 -5.52
C GLY A 254 19.19 -14.27 -6.13
N TRP A 255 18.40 -13.55 -5.34
CA TRP A 255 17.58 -12.39 -5.73
C TRP A 255 18.28 -11.05 -5.55
N GLY A 256 19.55 -11.04 -5.14
CA GLY A 256 20.31 -9.81 -4.86
C GLY A 256 20.33 -8.78 -5.99
N ARG A 257 20.08 -9.19 -7.25
CA ARG A 257 19.93 -8.29 -8.42
C ARG A 257 18.72 -7.34 -8.32
N TYR A 258 17.67 -7.74 -7.61
CA TYR A 258 16.45 -6.93 -7.47
C TYR A 258 16.54 -5.90 -6.33
N ARG A 259 17.59 -5.97 -5.50
CA ARG A 259 17.79 -5.10 -4.33
C ARG A 259 17.77 -3.62 -4.68
N VAL A 260 18.35 -3.24 -5.82
CA VAL A 260 18.39 -1.86 -6.28
C VAL A 260 16.98 -1.29 -6.42
N PHE A 261 16.06 -2.07 -7.00
CA PHE A 261 14.66 -1.69 -7.16
C PHE A 261 13.92 -1.67 -5.83
N TYR A 262 14.21 -2.60 -4.91
CA TYR A 262 13.65 -2.56 -3.56
C TYR A 262 14.03 -1.27 -2.80
N ILE A 263 15.30 -0.87 -2.88
CA ILE A 263 15.78 0.36 -2.24
C ILE A 263 15.11 1.57 -2.86
N TRP A 264 15.02 1.62 -4.19
CA TRP A 264 14.33 2.69 -4.91
C TRP A 264 12.85 2.77 -4.51
N ALA A 265 12.11 1.68 -4.58
CA ALA A 265 10.70 1.62 -4.19
C ALA A 265 10.47 2.03 -2.72
N SER A 266 11.43 1.75 -1.82
CA SER A 266 11.37 2.16 -0.42
C SER A 266 11.46 3.67 -0.21
N GLN A 267 12.01 4.42 -1.17
CA GLN A 267 12.11 5.88 -1.06
C GLN A 267 10.72 6.54 -1.09
N TYR A 268 9.78 6.00 -1.87
CA TYR A 268 8.40 6.48 -1.94
C TYR A 268 7.58 6.15 -0.67
N ALA A 269 8.01 5.16 0.12
CA ALA A 269 7.33 4.78 1.37
C ALA A 269 7.75 5.64 2.57
N HIS A 270 8.88 6.34 2.49
CA HIS A 270 9.42 7.15 3.58
C HIS A 270 9.31 8.65 3.27
N SER A 271 9.17 9.47 4.33
CA SER A 271 9.07 10.93 4.23
C SER A 271 10.41 11.60 3.90
N GLY A 272 11.06 11.18 2.82
CA GLY A 272 12.29 11.78 2.29
C GLY A 272 12.01 12.87 1.26
N PHE A 273 13.02 13.68 0.95
CA PHE A 273 12.93 14.69 -0.12
C PHE A 273 13.06 14.08 -1.53
N LEU A 274 13.72 12.93 -1.66
CA LEU A 274 14.05 12.33 -2.95
C LEU A 274 12.80 12.05 -3.83
N PRO A 275 11.66 11.53 -3.33
CA PRO A 275 10.45 11.41 -4.15
C PRO A 275 9.94 12.74 -4.74
N LEU A 276 10.22 13.88 -4.08
CA LEU A 276 9.81 15.18 -4.60
C LEU A 276 10.64 15.62 -5.82
N THR A 277 11.81 15.01 -6.04
CA THR A 277 12.65 15.35 -7.19
C THR A 277 12.04 14.90 -8.52
N ASP A 278 11.12 13.94 -8.49
CA ASP A 278 10.37 13.49 -9.68
C ASP A 278 9.47 14.61 -10.25
N TYR A 279 9.19 15.63 -9.44
CA TYR A 279 8.37 16.79 -9.79
C TYR A 279 9.20 18.06 -10.00
N VAL A 280 10.53 17.97 -10.10
CA VAL A 280 11.41 19.12 -10.29
C VAL A 280 11.68 19.36 -11.78
N GLU A 281 11.42 20.58 -12.24
CA GLU A 281 11.84 21.07 -13.56
C GLU A 281 12.61 22.38 -13.40
N ASN A 282 13.73 22.53 -14.12
CA ASN A 282 14.57 23.74 -14.05
C ASN A 282 14.88 24.17 -12.61
N ASN A 283 15.23 23.20 -11.76
CA ASN A 283 15.54 23.40 -10.33
C ASN A 283 14.38 23.97 -9.48
N THR A 284 13.13 23.78 -9.92
CA THR A 284 11.92 24.21 -9.23
C THR A 284 10.92 23.06 -9.11
N ILE A 285 10.32 22.87 -7.93
CA ILE A 285 9.25 21.87 -7.73
C ILE A 285 7.96 22.37 -8.40
N ILE A 286 7.40 21.55 -9.29
CA ILE A 286 6.16 21.84 -10.01
C ILE A 286 4.98 21.30 -9.20
N LEU A 287 4.47 22.13 -8.28
CA LEU A 287 3.39 21.77 -7.35
C LEU A 287 2.15 21.15 -8.03
N PRO A 288 1.64 21.66 -9.18
CA PRO A 288 0.48 21.05 -9.82
C PRO A 288 0.69 19.59 -10.22
N ARG A 289 1.92 19.18 -10.57
CA ARG A 289 2.22 17.80 -10.97
C ARG A 289 2.15 16.82 -9.80
N ILE A 290 2.50 17.27 -8.59
CA ILE A 290 2.39 16.43 -7.38
C ILE A 290 0.96 15.97 -7.15
N THR A 291 -0.01 16.81 -7.50
CA THR A 291 -1.45 16.55 -7.30
C THR A 291 -2.13 15.91 -8.50
N GLN A 292 -1.42 15.68 -9.59
CA GLN A 292 -1.97 15.15 -10.84
C GLN A 292 -1.59 13.69 -11.05
N GLN A 293 -2.46 12.95 -11.75
CA GLN A 293 -2.19 11.57 -12.15
C GLN A 293 -1.19 11.56 -13.31
N SER A 294 -0.25 10.62 -13.28
CA SER A 294 0.72 10.44 -14.36
C SER A 294 0.15 9.58 -15.48
N THR A 295 0.39 9.97 -16.73
CA THR A 295 0.05 9.19 -17.94
C THR A 295 1.28 8.67 -18.69
N ASP A 296 2.48 9.07 -18.26
CA ASP A 296 3.76 8.75 -18.90
C ASP A 296 4.11 7.26 -18.76
N LEU A 297 4.49 6.64 -19.89
CA LEU A 297 4.95 5.26 -19.97
C LEU A 297 6.14 5.01 -19.05
N LYS A 298 7.08 5.97 -18.93
CA LYS A 298 8.30 5.79 -18.13
C LYS A 298 8.01 5.47 -16.67
N GLY A 299 6.99 6.09 -16.08
CA GLY A 299 6.60 5.80 -14.70
C GLY A 299 5.80 4.50 -14.55
N ILE A 300 5.22 3.98 -15.64
CA ILE A 300 4.38 2.78 -15.64
C ILE A 300 5.20 1.51 -15.90
N ILE A 301 6.23 1.61 -16.74
CA ILE A 301 6.93 0.43 -17.27
C ILE A 301 7.71 -0.33 -16.20
N ASP A 302 8.38 0.38 -15.29
CA ASP A 302 9.20 -0.23 -14.24
C ASP A 302 8.35 -1.07 -13.26
N PRO A 303 7.27 -0.54 -12.65
CA PRO A 303 6.38 -1.35 -11.82
C PRO A 303 5.84 -2.60 -12.52
N ILE A 304 5.52 -2.49 -13.81
CA ILE A 304 5.04 -3.62 -14.62
C ILE A 304 6.15 -4.67 -14.75
N GLN A 305 7.31 -4.30 -15.28
CA GLN A 305 8.40 -5.23 -15.55
C GLN A 305 8.89 -5.89 -14.26
N LEU A 306 9.02 -5.13 -13.17
CA LEU A 306 9.44 -5.63 -11.87
C LEU A 306 8.43 -6.60 -11.27
N THR A 307 7.13 -6.31 -11.36
CA THR A 307 6.08 -7.24 -10.91
C THR A 307 6.13 -8.55 -11.68
N LEU A 308 6.26 -8.47 -13.01
CA LEU A 308 6.29 -9.64 -13.88
C LEU A 308 7.53 -10.49 -13.66
N ALA A 309 8.71 -9.86 -13.51
CA ALA A 309 9.97 -10.55 -13.24
C ALA A 309 9.89 -11.35 -11.94
N ILE A 310 9.40 -10.74 -10.86
CA ILE A 310 9.28 -11.41 -9.57
C ILE A 310 8.22 -12.51 -9.60
N PHE A 311 7.08 -12.30 -10.25
CA PHE A 311 6.15 -13.40 -10.47
C PHE A 311 6.79 -14.53 -11.29
N HIS A 312 7.61 -14.22 -12.29
CA HIS A 312 8.28 -15.24 -13.08
C HIS A 312 9.18 -16.12 -12.21
N GLU A 313 9.97 -15.50 -11.31
CA GLU A 313 10.75 -16.24 -10.31
C GLU A 313 9.85 -17.12 -9.44
N VAL A 314 8.83 -16.55 -8.79
CA VAL A 314 7.90 -17.27 -7.92
C VAL A 314 7.26 -18.45 -8.67
N ASN A 315 6.84 -18.25 -9.91
CA ASN A 315 6.17 -19.26 -10.71
C ASN A 315 7.08 -20.43 -11.08
N ASN A 316 8.38 -20.22 -11.24
CA ASN A 316 9.31 -21.33 -11.44
C ASN A 316 9.27 -22.30 -10.25
N HIS A 317 9.16 -21.78 -9.02
CA HIS A 317 9.03 -22.59 -7.82
C HIS A 317 7.62 -23.20 -7.67
N ILE A 318 6.56 -22.44 -7.96
CA ILE A 318 5.18 -22.97 -7.93
C ILE A 318 5.01 -24.11 -8.93
N LEU A 319 5.54 -23.97 -10.14
CA LEU A 319 5.46 -25.01 -11.16
C LEU A 319 6.25 -26.25 -10.76
N TYR A 320 7.42 -26.10 -10.15
CA TYR A 320 8.19 -27.23 -9.62
C TYR A 320 7.43 -27.96 -8.50
N PHE A 321 6.85 -27.19 -7.59
CA PHE A 321 6.08 -27.70 -6.46
C PHE A 321 4.78 -28.41 -6.86
N ALA A 322 4.06 -27.87 -7.84
CA ALA A 322 2.70 -28.32 -8.17
C ALA A 322 2.60 -29.23 -9.40
N SER A 323 3.56 -29.21 -10.31
CA SER A 323 3.48 -30.00 -11.54
C SER A 323 3.77 -31.47 -11.28
N VAL A 324 3.06 -32.34 -11.99
CA VAL A 324 3.47 -33.74 -12.10
C VAL A 324 4.76 -33.84 -12.93
N LYS A 325 5.61 -34.83 -12.62
CA LYS A 325 6.97 -34.96 -13.16
C LYS A 325 7.06 -34.87 -14.69
N HIS A 326 6.09 -35.44 -15.41
CA HIS A 326 6.10 -35.48 -16.88
C HIS A 326 5.58 -34.18 -17.54
N GLU A 327 4.88 -33.32 -16.79
CA GLU A 327 4.37 -32.03 -17.29
C GLU A 327 5.23 -30.84 -16.88
N TYR A 328 6.05 -30.98 -15.83
CA TYR A 328 6.86 -29.88 -15.29
C TYR A 328 7.66 -29.13 -16.38
N ILE A 329 8.42 -29.86 -17.21
CA ILE A 329 9.22 -29.26 -18.28
C ILE A 329 8.35 -28.48 -19.26
N LEU A 330 7.20 -29.05 -19.66
CA LEU A 330 6.29 -28.40 -20.60
C LEU A 330 5.68 -27.15 -19.97
N ASN A 331 5.22 -27.22 -18.72
CA ASN A 331 4.63 -26.09 -18.01
C ASN A 331 5.63 -24.94 -17.87
N THR A 332 6.87 -25.22 -17.49
CA THR A 332 7.94 -24.21 -17.39
C THR A 332 8.25 -23.58 -18.75
N LEU A 333 8.32 -24.38 -19.83
CA LEU A 333 8.55 -23.86 -21.18
C LEU A 333 7.42 -22.94 -21.65
N VAL A 334 6.16 -23.35 -21.45
CA VAL A 334 4.99 -22.54 -21.81
C VAL A 334 5.00 -21.23 -21.03
N PHE A 335 5.22 -21.30 -19.71
CA PHE A 335 5.21 -20.12 -18.84
C PHE A 335 6.33 -19.14 -19.19
N ARG A 336 7.53 -19.64 -19.48
CA ARG A 336 8.64 -18.83 -20.01
C ARG A 336 8.28 -18.17 -21.34
N LYS A 337 7.63 -18.88 -22.27
CA LYS A 337 7.22 -18.29 -23.55
C LYS A 337 6.14 -17.23 -23.42
N ILE A 338 5.25 -17.37 -22.44
CA ILE A 338 4.28 -16.31 -22.10
C ILE A 338 5.04 -15.07 -21.59
N TYR A 339 5.99 -15.25 -20.66
CA TYR A 339 6.83 -14.17 -20.15
C TYR A 339 7.64 -13.47 -21.25
N ASP A 340 8.36 -14.23 -22.09
CA ASP A 340 9.15 -13.69 -23.22
C ASP A 340 8.27 -12.85 -24.16
N LYS A 341 7.05 -13.31 -24.48
CA LYS A 341 6.12 -12.59 -25.34
C LYS A 341 5.61 -11.30 -24.69
N THR A 342 5.39 -11.32 -23.38
CA THR A 342 5.01 -10.12 -22.63
C THR A 342 6.16 -9.11 -22.63
N LEU A 343 7.41 -9.54 -22.44
CA LEU A 343 8.58 -8.65 -22.50
C LEU A 343 8.78 -8.00 -23.88
N LEU A 344 8.60 -8.77 -24.96
CA LEU A 344 8.68 -8.22 -26.32
C LEU A 344 7.65 -7.12 -26.59
N ALA A 345 6.47 -7.19 -25.96
CA ALA A 345 5.46 -6.15 -26.08
C ALA A 345 5.93 -4.81 -25.48
N PHE A 346 6.72 -4.84 -24.39
CA PHE A 346 7.28 -3.65 -23.77
C PHE A 346 8.37 -3.01 -24.63
N HIS A 347 9.33 -3.80 -25.11
CA HIS A 347 10.41 -3.27 -25.96
C HIS A 347 9.87 -2.61 -27.24
N ASN A 348 8.83 -3.18 -27.84
CA ASN A 348 8.20 -2.58 -29.03
C ASN A 348 7.42 -1.28 -28.72
N SER A 349 7.07 -1.04 -27.46
CA SER A 349 6.44 0.21 -27.01
C SER A 349 7.48 1.29 -26.73
N GLU A 350 8.61 0.96 -26.09
CA GLU A 350 9.72 1.87 -25.83
C GLU A 350 10.31 2.44 -27.14
N VAL A 351 10.51 1.59 -28.15
CA VAL A 351 11.08 1.99 -29.46
C VAL A 351 10.15 2.93 -30.27
N LYS A 352 8.87 3.07 -29.90
CA LYS A 352 7.95 4.00 -30.56
C LYS A 352 7.94 5.40 -29.95
N GLU A 353 8.49 5.56 -28.75
CA GLU A 353 8.57 6.85 -28.05
C GLU A 353 9.89 7.60 -28.28
N GLU A 354 10.95 6.90 -28.72
CA GLU A 354 12.21 7.48 -29.25
C GLU A 354 12.07 7.90 -30.71
#